data_AF-A0A552QTP2-F1
#
_entry.id   AF-A0A552QTP2-F1
#
_cell.length_a   1.000
_cell.length_b   1.000
_cell.length_c   1.000
_cell.angle_alpha   90.00
_cell.angle_beta   90.00
_cell.angle_gamma   90.00
#
_symmetry.space_group_name_H-M   'P 1'
#
loop_
_entity.id
_entity.type
_entity.pdbx_description
1 polymer ?
#
loop_
_entity_poly.entity_id
_entity_poly.type
_entity_poly.pdbx_seq_one_letter_code
_entity_poly.pdbx_strand_id
1 'polypeptide(L)'
;MSTDIYEGMTGRELASYDLLDEAMTAHNLTQRNAHEAITALLQDLVADNQDLILDRRPVRTVTAPGVDHNHWLTVSDETADHIREALAAIYEH
;
A
#
# COMPACT_ATOMS: atom_id res chain seq x y z
N MET A 1 -8.18 -4.86 -13.70
CA MET A 1 -8.13 -3.44 -13.29
C MET A 1 -6.78 -3.24 -12.61
N SER A 2 -6.53 -2.07 -12.01
CA SER A 2 -5.29 -1.79 -11.28
C SER A 2 -5.64 -1.14 -9.95
N THR A 3 -4.88 -1.44 -8.91
CA THR A 3 -5.08 -0.91 -7.57
C THR A 3 -3.99 0.10 -7.24
N ASP A 4 -4.37 1.26 -6.73
CA ASP A 4 -3.44 2.27 -6.26
C ASP A 4 -3.17 2.08 -4.76
N ILE A 5 -1.89 1.94 -4.40
CA ILE A 5 -1.40 1.79 -3.03
C ILE A 5 -0.57 3.03 -2.70
N TYR A 6 -0.88 3.65 -1.56
CA TYR A 6 -0.05 4.73 -1.05
C TYR A 6 1.21 4.16 -0.41
N GLU A 7 2.37 4.74 -0.70
CA GLU A 7 3.66 4.48 -0.05
C GLU A 7 4.10 5.79 0.61
N GLY A 8 4.01 5.89 1.93
CA GLY A 8 4.44 7.08 2.67
C GLY A 8 5.02 6.77 4.04
N MET A 9 5.98 7.57 4.50
CA MET A 9 6.57 7.38 5.83
C MET A 9 5.57 7.71 6.94
N THR A 10 5.35 6.72 7.81
CA THR A 10 4.43 6.77 8.95
C THR A 10 4.75 7.95 9.88
N GLY A 11 3.78 8.86 10.04
CA GLY A 11 3.90 10.05 10.89
C GLY A 11 3.14 11.29 10.40
N ARG A 12 2.75 11.33 9.11
CA ARG A 12 1.78 12.28 8.54
C ARG A 12 0.50 11.57 8.15
N GLU A 13 -0.58 12.34 7.92
CA GLU A 13 -1.89 11.83 7.47
C GLU A 13 -1.70 10.81 6.34
N LEU A 14 -2.15 9.57 6.57
CA LEU A 14 -2.14 8.51 5.57
C LEU A 14 -3.27 8.76 4.58
N ALA A 15 -2.96 8.71 3.29
CA ALA A 15 -4.01 8.72 2.28
C ALA A 15 -4.82 7.42 2.39
N SER A 16 -6.15 7.52 2.36
CA SER A 16 -7.03 6.36 2.21
C SER A 16 -6.98 5.87 0.76
N TYR A 17 -7.11 4.55 0.59
CA TYR A 17 -7.16 3.88 -0.70
C TYR A 17 -8.00 2.60 -0.57
N ASP A 18 -8.52 2.09 -1.69
CA ASP A 18 -9.54 1.04 -1.68
C ASP A 18 -9.09 -0.20 -0.90
N LEU A 19 -7.86 -0.67 -1.13
CA LEU A 19 -7.30 -1.83 -0.42
C LEU A 19 -7.11 -1.59 1.09
N LEU A 20 -6.86 -0.34 1.49
CA LEU A 20 -6.76 0.03 2.91
C LEU A 20 -8.11 -0.05 3.62
N ASP A 21 -9.13 0.55 3.00
CA ASP A 21 -10.48 0.58 3.56
C ASP A 21 -11.07 -0.83 3.63
N GLU A 22 -10.76 -1.67 2.63
CA GLU A 22 -11.09 -3.10 2.60
C GLU A 22 -10.43 -3.85 3.77
N ALA A 23 -9.11 -3.73 3.94
CA ALA A 23 -8.38 -4.41 5.00
C ALA A 23 -8.81 -3.96 6.41
N MET A 24 -9.10 -2.66 6.58
CA MET A 24 -9.65 -2.13 7.82
C MET A 24 -11.01 -2.74 8.15
N THR A 25 -11.90 -2.85 7.15
CA THR A 25 -13.26 -3.36 7.33
C THR A 25 -13.26 -4.87 7.53
N ALA A 26 -12.46 -5.62 6.75
CA ALA A 26 -12.41 -7.07 6.79
C ALA A 26 -11.77 -7.61 8.07
N HIS A 27 -10.70 -6.96 8.54
CA HIS A 27 -9.89 -7.46 9.67
C HIS A 27 -10.00 -6.57 10.93
N ASN A 28 -10.89 -5.57 10.93
CA ASN A 28 -11.09 -4.63 12.04
C ASN A 28 -9.77 -3.95 12.50
N LEU A 29 -8.90 -3.63 11.53
CA LEU A 29 -7.59 -3.02 11.77
C LEU A 29 -7.69 -1.48 11.81
N THR A 30 -6.76 -0.85 12.53
CA THR A 30 -6.59 0.61 12.42
C THR A 30 -5.96 0.95 11.07
N GLN A 31 -6.26 2.14 10.55
CA GLN A 31 -5.70 2.65 9.29
C GLN A 31 -4.17 2.52 9.24
N ARG A 32 -3.50 2.79 10.36
CA ARG A 32 -2.05 2.64 10.48
C ARG A 32 -1.60 1.19 10.34
N ASN A 33 -2.23 0.27 11.09
CA ASN A 33 -1.83 -1.14 11.07
C ASN A 33 -2.10 -1.78 9.71
N ALA A 34 -3.25 -1.49 9.10
CA ALA A 34 -3.59 -1.98 7.77
C ALA A 34 -2.61 -1.45 6.73
N HIS A 35 -2.26 -0.17 6.79
CA HIS A 35 -1.29 0.43 5.88
C HIS A 35 0.12 -0.17 6.03
N GLU A 36 0.61 -0.30 7.27
CA GLU A 36 1.91 -0.91 7.57
C GLU A 36 1.97 -2.37 7.09
N ALA A 37 0.90 -3.15 7.28
CA ALA A 37 0.82 -4.52 6.79
C ALA A 37 0.84 -4.59 5.26
N ILE A 38 0.03 -3.76 4.58
CA ILE A 38 -0.03 -3.71 3.11
C ILE A 38 1.32 -3.30 2.52
N THR A 39 1.97 -2.27 3.08
CA THR A 39 3.28 -1.83 2.58
C THR A 39 4.37 -2.87 2.85
N ALA A 40 4.36 -3.55 3.99
CA ALA A 40 5.30 -4.63 4.27
C ALA A 40 5.14 -5.81 3.28
N LEU A 41 3.90 -6.24 3.03
CA LEU A 41 3.59 -7.31 2.07
C LEU A 41 3.96 -6.91 0.64
N LEU A 42 3.65 -5.68 0.24
CA LEU A 42 4.04 -5.18 -1.07
C LEU A 42 5.57 -5.13 -1.20
N GLN A 43 6.29 -4.67 -0.18
CA GLN A 43 7.76 -4.62 -0.17
C GLN A 43 8.40 -6.01 -0.33
N ASP A 44 7.83 -7.02 0.32
CA ASP A 44 8.27 -8.41 0.20
C ASP A 44 8.06 -8.94 -1.24
N LEU A 45 6.87 -8.72 -1.81
CA LEU A 45 6.56 -9.11 -3.18
C LEU A 45 7.47 -8.42 -4.21
N VAL A 46 7.74 -7.13 -4.05
CA VAL A 46 8.60 -6.39 -5.00
C VAL A 46 10.09 -6.63 -4.80
N ALA A 47 10.49 -7.20 -3.66
CA ALA A 47 11.86 -7.67 -3.45
C ALA A 47 12.17 -8.85 -4.36
N ASP A 48 11.18 -9.73 -4.59
CA ASP A 48 11.29 -10.87 -5.52
C ASP A 48 11.01 -10.45 -6.99
N ASN A 49 10.07 -9.53 -7.22
CA ASN A 49 9.73 -9.07 -8.55
C ASN A 49 9.33 -7.59 -8.61
N GLN A 50 10.25 -6.73 -9.09
CA GLN A 50 10.00 -5.30 -9.22
C GLN A 50 8.94 -4.94 -10.28
N ASP A 51 8.68 -5.80 -11.27
CA ASP A 51 7.71 -5.55 -12.34
C ASP A 51 6.25 -5.58 -11.84
N LEU A 52 6.02 -5.93 -10.57
CA LEU A 52 4.70 -5.87 -9.93
C LEU A 52 4.19 -4.43 -9.73
N ILE A 53 5.10 -3.45 -9.68
CA ILE A 53 4.75 -2.02 -9.68
C ILE A 53 4.62 -1.56 -11.13
N LEU A 54 3.38 -1.34 -11.56
CA LEU A 54 3.05 -0.90 -12.92
C LEU A 54 3.34 0.58 -13.16
N ASP A 55 3.14 1.41 -12.14
CA ASP A 55 3.41 2.85 -12.20
C ASP A 55 3.77 3.39 -10.81
N ARG A 56 4.61 4.44 -10.77
CA ARG A 56 5.02 5.10 -9.53
C ARG A 56 4.88 6.61 -9.69
N ARG A 57 3.87 7.18 -9.04
CA ARG A 57 3.53 8.60 -9.11
C ARG A 57 3.92 9.31 -7.81
N PRO A 58 4.82 10.29 -7.82
CA PRO A 58 5.13 11.06 -6.62
C PRO A 58 3.93 11.87 -6.17
N VAL A 59 3.67 11.88 -4.86
CA VAL A 59 2.65 12.75 -4.26
C VAL A 59 3.23 14.16 -4.26
N ARG A 60 2.79 15.01 -5.21
CA ARG A 60 3.25 16.40 -5.30
C ARG A 60 2.83 17.19 -4.06
N THR A 61 3.71 17.25 -3.06
CA THR A 61 3.59 18.23 -1.98
C THR A 61 4.27 19.52 -2.42
N VAL A 62 3.63 20.67 -2.22
CA VAL A 62 4.09 21.99 -2.68
C VAL A 62 5.30 22.50 -1.87
N THR A 63 5.89 21.67 -1.02
CA THR A 63 6.84 22.12 0.00
C THR A 63 8.22 21.53 -0.20
N ALA A 64 9.08 22.38 -0.76
CA ALA A 64 10.54 22.30 -0.83
C ALA A 64 11.16 21.21 -1.74
N PRO A 65 12.13 21.58 -2.60
CA PRO A 65 12.89 20.62 -3.39
C PRO A 65 13.79 19.80 -2.48
N GLY A 66 13.71 18.46 -2.56
CA GLY A 66 14.74 17.57 -2.04
C GLY A 66 14.29 16.38 -1.20
N VAL A 67 13.00 16.20 -0.90
CA VAL A 67 12.54 14.98 -0.25
C VAL A 67 11.15 14.55 -0.73
N ASP A 68 11.12 13.76 -1.81
CA ASP A 68 9.91 13.07 -2.26
C ASP A 68 9.61 11.92 -1.27
N HIS A 69 8.86 12.22 -0.21
CA HIS A 69 8.60 11.27 0.89
C HIS A 69 7.50 10.25 0.61
N ASN A 70 6.58 10.55 -0.31
CA ASN A 70 5.38 9.75 -0.52
C ASN A 70 5.10 9.53 -2.01
N HIS A 71 4.70 8.31 -2.36
CA HIS A 71 4.37 7.89 -3.71
C HIS A 71 3.02 7.17 -3.75
N TRP A 72 2.33 7.28 -4.87
CA TRP A 72 1.26 6.37 -5.26
C TRP A 72 1.88 5.29 -6.16
N LEU A 73 1.74 4.04 -5.75
CA LEU A 73 2.17 2.87 -6.48
C LEU A 73 0.94 2.23 -7.12
N THR A 74 0.94 2.07 -8.43
CA THR A 74 -0.11 1.34 -9.13
C THR A 74 0.36 -0.10 -9.30
N VAL A 75 -0.43 -1.05 -8.81
CA VAL A 75 -0.17 -2.49 -8.96
C VAL A 75 -1.29 -3.15 -9.76
N SER A 76 -1.01 -4.34 -10.30
CA SER A 76 -2.04 -5.15 -10.93
C SER A 76 -3.05 -5.65 -9.89
N ASP A 77 -4.27 -5.97 -10.32
CA ASP A 77 -5.25 -6.61 -9.42
C ASP A 77 -4.74 -7.95 -8.89
N GLU A 78 -3.97 -8.72 -9.68
CA GLU A 78 -3.37 -9.98 -9.24
C GLU A 78 -2.42 -9.76 -8.05
N THR A 79 -1.60 -8.71 -8.11
CA THR A 79 -0.75 -8.29 -6.99
C THR A 79 -1.59 -7.87 -5.79
N ALA A 80 -2.69 -7.13 -6.01
CA ALA A 80 -3.58 -6.73 -4.94
C ALA A 80 -4.28 -7.94 -4.28
N ASP A 81 -4.68 -8.94 -5.06
CA ASP A 81 -5.28 -10.19 -4.59
C ASP A 81 -4.29 -10.99 -3.75
N HIS A 82 -3.02 -11.09 -4.17
CA HIS A 82 -1.97 -11.70 -3.34
C HIS A 82 -1.82 -11.00 -1.98
N ILE A 83 -1.91 -9.66 -1.95
CA ILE A 83 -1.86 -8.91 -0.68
C ILE A 83 -3.10 -9.21 0.16
N ARG A 84 -4.31 -9.29 -0.43
CA ARG A 84 -5.54 -9.68 0.28
C ARG A 84 -5.43 -11.06 0.91
N GLU A 85 -4.97 -12.05 0.13
CA GLU A 85 -4.78 -13.43 0.61
C GLU A 85 -3.77 -13.49 1.75
N ALA A 86 -2.66 -12.75 1.64
CA ALA A 86 -1.66 -12.68 2.69
C ALA A 86 -2.19 -11.99 3.96
N LEU A 87 -2.97 -10.91 3.84
CA LEU A 87 -3.63 -10.27 4.97
C LEU A 87 -4.62 -11.23 5.66
N ALA A 88 -5.42 -11.94 4.87
CA ALA A 88 -6.34 -12.95 5.39
C ALA A 88 -5.58 -14.05 6.15
N ALA A 89 -4.47 -14.55 5.62
CA ALA A 89 -3.64 -15.55 6.29
C ALA A 89 -3.03 -15.05 7.62
N ILE A 90 -2.79 -13.74 7.76
CA ILE A 90 -2.23 -13.14 8.99
C ILE A 90 -3.31 -12.89 10.04
N TYR A 91 -4.52 -12.47 9.63
CA TYR A 91 -5.53 -11.91 10.52
C TYR A 91 -6.84 -12.71 10.64
N GLU A 92 -7.12 -13.67 9.75
CA GLU A 92 -8.22 -14.62 9.93
C GLU A 92 -7.77 -15.83 10.78
N HIS A 93 -8.00 -15.74 12.10
CA HIS A 93 -7.85 -16.84 13.06
C HIS A 93 -9.09 -16.99 13.94
#